data_AF-A0A944ULH4-F1
#
_entry.id   AF-A0A944ULH4-F1
#
_cell.length_a   1.000
_cell.length_b   1.000
_cell.length_c   1.000
_cell.angle_alpha   90.00
_cell.angle_beta   90.00
_cell.angle_gamma   90.00
#
_symmetry.space_group_name_H-M   'P 1'
#
loop_
_entity.id
_entity.type
_entity.pdbx_description
1 polymer ?
#
loop_
_entity_poly.entity_id
_entity_poly.type
_entity_poly.pdbx_seq_one_letter_code
_entity_poly.pdbx_strand_id
1 'polypeptide(L)'
;IDAPPGLERMMAFLDFSLLKPRLHRWKFNLKTGVTSEEDIDDATIEFGVINQHVAGVEHRYTYSMIPTKGHFTFDGLTKFDHHSKSSSKYVFEDHVFISEVSFAPRTDSTDEDDGYLVTISNDVKEKSSACLLFDAKNIEHGPVCEIPLPHHICSGTHATWAQKNELTK
;
A
#
# COMPACT_ATOMS: atom_id res chain seq x y z
N ILE A 1 11.48 -16.59 -12.05
CA ILE A 1 10.73 -15.52 -12.75
C ILE A 1 10.13 -16.17 -13.98
N ASP A 2 8.82 -16.14 -14.11
CA ASP A 2 8.14 -16.56 -15.33
C ASP A 2 8.21 -15.40 -16.34
N ALA A 3 9.38 -15.24 -16.96
CA ALA A 3 9.67 -14.12 -17.87
C ALA A 3 9.68 -14.61 -19.33
N PRO A 4 9.13 -13.82 -20.28
CA PRO A 4 9.29 -14.12 -21.69
C PRO A 4 10.78 -14.19 -22.08
N PRO A 5 11.16 -15.06 -23.04
CA PRO A 5 12.55 -15.20 -23.46
C PRO A 5 13.18 -13.85 -23.85
N GLY A 6 14.33 -13.54 -23.25
CA GLY A 6 15.07 -12.30 -23.49
C GLY A 6 14.66 -11.11 -22.60
N LEU A 7 13.63 -11.24 -21.77
CA LEU A 7 13.18 -10.21 -20.82
C LEU A 7 13.52 -10.53 -19.35
N GLU A 8 14.24 -11.61 -19.08
CA GLU A 8 14.50 -12.14 -17.75
C GLU A 8 15.20 -11.11 -16.85
N ARG A 9 16.20 -10.43 -17.41
CA ARG A 9 16.95 -9.39 -16.67
C ARG A 9 16.07 -8.19 -16.33
N MET A 10 15.19 -7.78 -17.25
CA MET A 10 14.27 -6.66 -17.01
C MET A 10 13.23 -7.03 -15.93
N MET A 11 12.65 -8.23 -16.04
CA MET A 11 11.70 -8.74 -15.04
C MET A 11 12.35 -8.92 -13.66
N ALA A 12 13.64 -9.27 -13.59
CA ALA A 12 14.36 -9.34 -12.32
C ALA A 12 14.46 -8.00 -11.58
N PHE A 13 14.51 -6.87 -12.30
CA PHE A 13 14.49 -5.54 -11.69
C PHE A 13 13.11 -5.10 -11.20
N LEU A 14 12.05 -5.79 -11.62
CA LEU A 14 10.68 -5.53 -11.21
C LEU A 14 10.19 -6.54 -10.15
N ASP A 15 10.98 -7.57 -9.87
CA ASP A 15 10.66 -8.59 -8.88
C ASP A 15 11.07 -8.14 -7.48
N PHE A 16 10.11 -7.63 -6.72
CA PHE A 16 10.34 -7.23 -5.33
C PHE A 16 10.78 -8.39 -4.43
N SER A 17 10.53 -9.65 -4.80
CA SER A 17 11.06 -10.79 -4.04
C SER A 17 12.58 -10.94 -4.16
N LEU A 18 13.18 -10.38 -5.21
CA LEU A 18 14.64 -10.29 -5.39
C LEU A 18 15.21 -9.03 -4.74
N LEU A 19 14.54 -7.89 -4.90
CA LEU A 19 14.96 -6.61 -4.29
C LEU A 19 14.81 -6.61 -2.77
N LYS A 20 13.79 -7.29 -2.25
CA LYS A 20 13.41 -7.36 -0.83
C LYS A 20 13.30 -5.96 -0.18
N PRO A 21 12.53 -5.02 -0.76
CA PRO A 21 12.28 -3.74 -0.12
C PRO A 21 11.60 -3.95 1.25
N ARG A 22 11.97 -3.12 2.22
CA ARG A 22 11.49 -3.19 3.61
C ARG A 22 11.17 -1.80 4.10
N LEU A 23 10.32 -1.73 5.12
CA LEU A 23 10.13 -0.49 5.86
C LEU A 23 11.40 -0.17 6.64
N HIS A 24 12.10 0.88 6.21
CA HIS A 24 13.41 1.26 6.73
C HIS A 24 13.39 2.73 7.18
N ARG A 25 14.09 3.05 8.27
CA ARG A 25 14.14 4.42 8.81
C ARG A 25 15.56 4.92 8.93
N TRP A 26 15.82 6.05 8.29
CA TRP A 26 17.00 6.87 8.51
C TRP A 26 16.71 8.00 9.50
N LYS A 27 17.63 8.22 10.45
CA LYS A 27 17.60 9.35 11.38
C LYS A 27 18.85 10.20 11.19
N PHE A 28 18.65 11.50 11.10
CA PHE A 28 19.71 12.48 10.88
C PHE A 28 19.69 13.50 12.02
N ASN A 29 20.76 13.58 12.80
CA ASN A 29 20.97 14.69 13.73
C ASN A 29 21.67 15.84 12.99
N LEU A 30 20.91 16.87 12.62
CA LEU A 30 21.45 17.99 11.86
C LEU A 30 22.40 18.91 12.66
N LYS A 31 22.43 18.80 14.00
CA LYS A 31 23.36 19.57 14.85
C LYS A 31 24.73 18.90 14.97
N THR A 32 24.76 17.58 15.12
CA THR A 32 25.98 16.81 15.38
C THR A 32 26.51 16.08 14.14
N GLY A 33 25.69 15.91 13.11
CA GLY A 33 25.99 15.09 11.93
C GLY A 33 25.87 13.58 12.16
N VAL A 34 25.49 13.14 13.37
CA VAL A 34 25.29 11.71 13.66
C VAL A 34 24.07 11.20 12.88
N THR A 35 24.26 10.09 12.18
CA THR A 35 23.21 9.37 11.48
C THR A 35 23.01 7.97 12.08
N SER A 36 21.81 7.45 11.97
CA SER A 36 21.50 6.05 12.30
C SER A 36 20.45 5.52 11.35
N GLU A 37 20.42 4.20 11.17
CA GLU A 37 19.44 3.55 10.33
C GLU A 37 18.92 2.26 10.98
N GLU A 38 17.68 1.88 10.68
CA GLU A 38 17.06 0.67 11.21
C GLU A 38 16.04 0.09 10.22
N ASP A 39 16.10 -1.23 10.01
CA ASP A 39 14.98 -2.00 9.46
C ASP A 39 13.87 -2.01 10.53
N ILE A 40 12.68 -1.52 10.17
CA ILE A 40 11.53 -1.44 11.08
C ILE A 40 10.72 -2.73 11.04
N ASP A 41 10.62 -3.35 9.86
CA ASP A 41 9.90 -4.59 9.60
C ASP A 41 10.72 -5.46 8.61
N ASP A 42 10.69 -6.78 8.79
CA ASP A 42 11.33 -7.75 7.90
C ASP A 42 10.46 -8.07 6.67
N ALA A 43 9.18 -7.67 6.69
CA ALA A 43 8.25 -7.88 5.59
C ALA A 43 8.75 -7.25 4.29
N THR A 44 8.63 -7.99 3.19
CA THR A 44 8.86 -7.44 1.84
C THR A 44 7.63 -6.66 1.40
N ILE A 45 7.73 -5.33 1.38
CA ILE A 45 6.62 -4.41 1.10
C ILE A 45 7.11 -3.16 0.33
N GLU A 46 6.19 -2.50 -0.38
CA GLU A 46 6.46 -1.28 -1.15
C GLU A 46 5.21 -0.35 -1.12
N PHE A 47 5.28 0.80 -1.78
CA PHE A 47 4.23 1.80 -1.92
C PHE A 47 3.67 2.24 -0.56
N GLY A 48 4.58 2.77 0.27
CA GLY A 48 4.28 3.23 1.62
C GLY A 48 3.35 4.45 1.62
N VAL A 49 2.19 4.30 2.24
CA VAL A 49 1.11 5.31 2.30
C VAL A 49 0.82 5.66 3.76
N ILE A 50 0.53 6.94 4.01
CA ILE A 50 0.12 7.46 5.31
C ILE A 50 -1.16 8.29 5.15
N ASN A 51 -1.81 8.61 6.27
CA ASN A 51 -2.78 9.69 6.29
C ASN A 51 -2.06 11.01 5.96
N GLN A 52 -2.44 11.66 4.86
CA GLN A 52 -1.76 12.87 4.39
C GLN A 52 -1.92 14.07 5.33
N HIS A 53 -2.88 14.04 6.28
CA HIS A 53 -3.00 15.07 7.31
C HIS A 53 -1.79 15.11 8.28
N VAL A 54 -1.01 14.03 8.39
CA VAL A 54 0.21 13.97 9.20
C VAL A 54 1.50 13.93 8.36
N ALA A 55 1.41 14.25 7.07
CA ALA A 55 2.58 14.30 6.20
C ALA A 55 3.60 15.35 6.68
N GLY A 56 4.86 14.94 6.82
CA GLY A 56 5.96 15.80 7.25
C GLY A 56 6.06 16.04 8.77
N VAL A 57 5.18 15.42 9.57
CA VAL A 57 5.28 15.38 11.03
C VAL A 57 5.37 13.93 11.52
N GLU A 58 5.46 13.73 12.83
CA GLU A 58 5.45 12.38 13.41
C GLU A 58 4.11 11.69 13.13
N HIS A 59 4.18 10.47 12.61
CA HIS A 59 3.03 9.63 12.28
C HIS A 59 3.18 8.24 12.89
N ARG A 60 2.07 7.60 13.24
CA ARG A 60 2.02 6.29 13.88
C ARG A 60 1.73 5.16 12.91
N TYR A 61 1.00 5.38 11.83
CA TYR A 61 0.54 4.30 10.95
C TYR A 61 1.12 4.43 9.54
N THR A 62 1.54 3.30 8.98
CA THR A 62 1.93 3.21 7.56
C THR A 62 1.24 2.01 6.93
N TYR A 63 0.67 2.23 5.76
CA TYR A 63 0.05 1.21 4.93
C TYR A 63 0.98 0.90 3.77
N SER A 64 1.06 -0.35 3.33
CA SER A 64 1.96 -0.73 2.24
C SER A 64 1.41 -1.92 1.47
N MET A 65 1.95 -2.16 0.29
CA MET A 65 1.53 -3.21 -0.60
C MET A 65 2.40 -4.45 -0.42
N ILE A 66 1.77 -5.63 -0.43
CA ILE A 66 2.44 -6.92 -0.43
C ILE A 66 2.68 -7.30 -1.89
N PRO A 67 3.93 -7.35 -2.36
CA PRO A 67 4.21 -7.60 -3.76
C PRO A 67 4.02 -9.07 -4.14
N THR A 68 3.51 -9.29 -5.34
CA THR A 68 3.46 -10.61 -5.97
C THR A 68 4.86 -11.08 -6.31
N LYS A 69 5.17 -12.33 -5.97
CA LYS A 69 6.48 -12.91 -6.28
C LYS A 69 6.68 -13.00 -7.80
N GLY A 70 7.78 -12.45 -8.31
CA GLY A 70 8.12 -12.55 -9.74
C GLY A 70 7.41 -11.57 -10.66
N HIS A 71 6.48 -10.76 -10.15
CA HIS A 71 5.65 -9.86 -10.94
C HIS A 71 5.56 -8.48 -10.28
N PHE A 72 5.34 -7.45 -11.09
CA PHE A 72 5.09 -6.09 -10.63
C PHE A 72 3.58 -5.89 -10.39
N THR A 73 3.05 -6.64 -9.44
CA THR A 73 1.64 -6.62 -8.99
C THR A 73 1.61 -6.80 -7.47
N PHE A 74 0.44 -6.66 -6.85
CA PHE A 74 0.30 -6.71 -5.39
C PHE A 74 -0.79 -7.69 -4.98
N ASP A 75 -0.43 -8.65 -4.11
CA ASP A 75 -1.31 -9.71 -3.59
C ASP A 75 -2.12 -9.24 -2.38
N GLY A 76 -1.81 -8.07 -1.83
CA GLY A 76 -2.45 -7.59 -0.62
C GLY A 76 -1.85 -6.31 -0.06
N LEU A 77 -2.24 -6.00 1.17
CA LEU A 77 -1.80 -4.81 1.88
C LEU A 77 -1.45 -5.11 3.34
N THR A 78 -0.59 -4.28 3.90
CA THR A 78 -0.23 -4.26 5.32
C THR A 78 -0.62 -2.94 5.96
N LYS A 79 -0.77 -2.97 7.27
CA LYS A 79 -0.76 -1.80 8.16
C LYS A 79 0.31 -2.05 9.20
N PHE A 80 1.20 -1.09 9.38
CA PHE A 80 2.24 -1.09 10.40
C PHE A 80 1.96 0.00 11.43
N ASP A 81 1.97 -0.36 12.71
CA ASP A 81 1.90 0.58 13.84
C ASP A 81 3.30 0.82 14.41
N HIS A 82 3.83 2.02 14.22
CA HIS A 82 5.17 2.43 14.62
C HIS A 82 5.37 2.47 16.14
N HIS A 83 4.29 2.56 16.92
CA HIS A 83 4.37 2.60 18.38
C HIS A 83 4.46 1.19 18.96
N SER A 84 3.53 0.30 18.58
CA SER A 84 3.52 -1.08 19.04
C SER A 84 4.53 -1.97 18.30
N LYS A 85 5.07 -1.49 17.18
CA LYS A 85 5.95 -2.25 16.26
C LYS A 85 5.32 -3.55 15.79
N SER A 86 4.04 -3.47 15.43
CA SER A 86 3.26 -4.61 14.96
C SER A 86 2.66 -4.34 13.58
N SER A 87 2.59 -5.38 12.76
CA SER A 87 1.90 -5.35 11.48
C SER A 87 0.68 -6.25 11.46
N SER A 88 -0.34 -5.81 10.75
CA SER A 88 -1.51 -6.59 10.34
C SER A 88 -1.54 -6.64 8.82
N LYS A 89 -2.19 -7.65 8.23
CA LYS A 89 -2.24 -7.79 6.77
C LYS A 89 -3.54 -8.38 6.26
N TYR A 90 -3.85 -8.07 5.02
CA TYR A 90 -4.87 -8.75 4.23
C TYR A 90 -4.26 -9.19 2.90
N VAL A 91 -4.45 -10.46 2.55
CA VAL A 91 -3.94 -11.08 1.33
C VAL A 91 -5.13 -11.63 0.56
N PHE A 92 -5.20 -11.31 -0.72
CA PHE A 92 -6.24 -11.76 -1.63
C PHE A 92 -5.96 -13.19 -2.14
N GLU A 93 -6.93 -13.75 -2.84
CA GLU A 93 -6.73 -15.00 -3.57
C GLU A 93 -5.73 -14.80 -4.73
N ASP A 94 -4.99 -15.84 -5.12
CA ASP A 94 -3.84 -15.79 -6.06
C ASP A 94 -4.11 -15.18 -7.46
N HIS A 95 -5.38 -14.90 -7.79
CA HIS A 95 -5.82 -14.33 -9.07
C HIS A 95 -6.40 -12.92 -8.94
N VAL A 96 -6.37 -12.34 -7.73
CA VAL A 96 -6.86 -11.00 -7.45
C VAL A 96 -5.69 -10.15 -7.02
N PHE A 97 -5.34 -9.19 -7.87
CA PHE A 97 -4.31 -8.19 -7.60
C PHE A 97 -4.96 -6.86 -7.24
N ILE A 98 -4.29 -6.02 -6.46
CA ILE A 98 -4.76 -4.67 -6.16
C ILE A 98 -3.76 -3.61 -6.61
N SER A 99 -4.22 -2.38 -6.80
CA SER A 99 -3.36 -1.21 -7.03
C SER A 99 -2.88 -0.62 -5.69
N GLU A 100 -1.99 0.37 -5.70
CA GLU A 100 -1.64 1.14 -4.48
C GLU A 100 -2.90 1.62 -3.76
N VAL A 101 -2.89 1.52 -2.42
CA VAL A 101 -3.95 2.08 -1.59
C VAL A 101 -3.79 3.59 -1.43
N SER A 102 -4.89 4.35 -1.48
CA SER A 102 -4.92 5.74 -1.02
C SER A 102 -5.66 5.84 0.30
N PHE A 103 -5.17 6.65 1.24
CA PHE A 103 -5.86 6.89 2.50
C PHE A 103 -6.89 8.02 2.33
N ALA A 104 -8.16 7.70 2.58
CA ALA A 104 -9.28 8.64 2.62
C ALA A 104 -9.72 8.86 4.08
N PRO A 105 -9.40 10.00 4.71
CA PRO A 105 -9.82 10.26 6.09
C PRO A 105 -11.35 10.34 6.18
N ARG A 106 -11.92 9.79 7.26
CA ARG A 106 -13.34 9.99 7.57
C ARG A 106 -13.57 11.50 7.79
N THR A 107 -14.74 11.99 7.40
CA THR A 107 -15.15 13.37 7.71
C THR A 107 -15.09 13.58 9.22
N ASP A 108 -14.48 14.68 9.65
CA ASP A 108 -14.28 15.06 11.05
C ASP A 108 -13.45 14.05 11.88
N SER A 109 -12.61 13.23 11.24
CA SER A 109 -11.76 12.27 11.95
C SER A 109 -10.74 12.95 12.87
N THR A 110 -10.53 12.37 14.05
CA THR A 110 -9.53 12.83 15.03
C THR A 110 -8.37 11.85 15.19
N ASP A 111 -8.63 10.56 14.97
CA ASP A 111 -7.58 9.54 15.04
C ASP A 111 -6.86 9.43 13.70
N GLU A 112 -5.55 9.20 13.73
CA GLU A 112 -4.71 9.15 12.53
C GLU A 112 -5.17 8.09 11.51
N ASP A 113 -5.67 6.94 11.98
CA ASP A 113 -6.17 5.84 11.15
C ASP A 113 -7.70 5.77 11.06
N ASP A 114 -8.43 6.80 11.51
CA ASP A 114 -9.88 6.87 11.32
C ASP A 114 -10.24 7.33 9.91
N GLY A 115 -10.37 6.34 9.03
CA GLY A 115 -10.65 6.53 7.62
C GLY A 115 -10.73 5.20 6.88
N TYR A 116 -10.55 5.30 5.58
CA TYR A 116 -10.65 4.18 4.67
C TYR A 116 -9.41 4.10 3.78
N LEU A 117 -8.97 2.89 3.45
CA LEU A 117 -8.05 2.68 2.35
C LEU A 117 -8.86 2.38 1.10
N VAL A 118 -8.56 3.08 0.02
CA VAL A 118 -9.23 2.94 -1.27
C VAL A 118 -8.25 2.32 -2.26
N THR A 119 -8.64 1.24 -2.93
CA THR A 119 -7.84 0.60 -3.99
C THR A 119 -8.73 0.05 -5.09
N ILE A 120 -8.13 -0.28 -6.24
CA ILE A 120 -8.80 -0.97 -7.34
C ILE A 120 -8.27 -2.39 -7.42
N SER A 121 -9.17 -3.37 -7.37
CA SER A 121 -8.86 -4.77 -7.59
C SER A 121 -8.89 -5.13 -9.08
N ASN A 122 -8.11 -6.14 -9.43
CA ASN A 122 -8.00 -6.76 -10.73
C ASN A 122 -8.10 -8.27 -10.55
N ASP A 123 -9.29 -8.81 -10.77
CA ASP A 123 -9.51 -10.26 -10.85
C ASP A 123 -9.20 -10.71 -12.27
N VAL A 124 -8.09 -11.43 -12.46
CA VAL A 124 -7.66 -11.90 -13.79
C VAL A 124 -8.43 -13.13 -14.25
N LYS A 125 -9.05 -13.88 -13.33
CA LYS A 125 -9.79 -15.09 -13.63
C LYS A 125 -11.19 -14.75 -14.13
N GLU A 126 -11.89 -13.88 -13.42
CA GLU A 126 -13.24 -13.42 -13.75
C GLU A 126 -13.23 -12.23 -14.73
N LYS A 127 -12.04 -11.64 -14.98
CA LYS A 127 -11.83 -10.47 -15.85
C LYS A 127 -12.67 -9.27 -15.41
N SER A 128 -12.69 -9.03 -14.11
CA SER A 128 -13.44 -7.97 -13.46
C SER A 128 -12.57 -7.12 -12.55
N SER A 129 -13.04 -5.93 -12.25
CA SER A 129 -12.40 -5.01 -11.30
C SER A 129 -13.44 -4.40 -10.40
N ALA A 130 -13.04 -4.06 -9.18
CA ALA A 130 -13.86 -3.32 -8.24
C ALA A 130 -13.04 -2.24 -7.53
N CYS A 131 -13.68 -1.15 -7.14
CA CYS A 131 -13.13 -0.24 -6.15
C CYS A 131 -13.44 -0.81 -4.76
N LEU A 132 -12.40 -1.04 -3.98
CA LEU A 132 -12.47 -1.63 -2.64
C LEU A 132 -12.17 -0.58 -1.59
N LEU A 133 -12.98 -0.56 -0.54
CA LEU A 133 -12.74 0.26 0.65
C LEU A 133 -12.46 -0.66 1.83
N PHE A 134 -11.35 -0.45 2.51
CA PHE A 134 -11.02 -1.11 3.78
C PHE A 134 -11.20 -0.14 4.92
N ASP A 135 -11.69 -0.60 6.07
CA ASP A 135 -11.53 0.14 7.32
C ASP A 135 -10.04 0.20 7.67
N ALA A 136 -9.45 1.40 7.66
CA ALA A 136 -8.03 1.58 7.87
C ALA A 136 -7.59 1.21 9.30
N LYS A 137 -8.53 1.06 10.24
CA LYS A 137 -8.28 0.50 11.57
C LYS A 137 -8.08 -1.01 11.53
N ASN A 138 -8.90 -1.72 10.74
CA ASN A 138 -9.08 -3.18 10.82
C ASN A 138 -9.00 -3.86 9.45
N ILE A 139 -7.86 -3.71 8.75
CA ILE A 139 -7.70 -4.22 7.39
C ILE A 139 -7.86 -5.74 7.26
N GLU A 140 -7.61 -6.49 8.34
CA GLU A 140 -7.66 -7.96 8.36
C GLU A 140 -9.06 -8.53 8.11
N HIS A 141 -10.11 -7.73 8.33
CA HIS A 141 -11.49 -8.12 8.05
C HIS A 141 -11.84 -8.08 6.57
N GLY A 142 -10.94 -7.58 5.72
CA GLY A 142 -11.21 -7.40 4.29
C GLY A 142 -11.92 -6.09 3.98
N PRO A 143 -12.36 -5.92 2.71
CA PRO A 143 -13.06 -4.72 2.29
C PRO A 143 -14.42 -4.62 2.98
N VAL A 144 -14.72 -3.43 3.53
CA VAL A 144 -16.03 -3.09 4.10
C VAL A 144 -17.02 -2.61 3.04
N CYS A 145 -16.53 -2.30 1.84
CA CYS A 145 -17.35 -1.96 0.68
C CYS A 145 -16.61 -2.38 -0.60
N GLU A 146 -17.40 -2.87 -1.56
CA GLU A 146 -16.97 -3.22 -2.90
C GLU A 146 -17.89 -2.56 -3.92
N ILE A 147 -17.31 -1.80 -4.84
CA ILE A 147 -18.02 -1.11 -5.92
C ILE A 147 -17.56 -1.71 -7.25
N PRO A 148 -18.37 -2.56 -7.89
CA PRO A 148 -18.03 -3.16 -9.18
C PRO A 148 -17.78 -2.09 -10.24
N LEU A 149 -16.70 -2.25 -11.02
CA LEU A 149 -16.38 -1.37 -12.13
C LEU A 149 -16.86 -1.98 -13.46
N PRO A 150 -17.29 -1.15 -14.42
CA PRO A 150 -17.84 -1.63 -15.69
C PRO A 150 -16.79 -2.23 -16.64
N HIS A 151 -15.50 -2.10 -16.30
CA HIS A 151 -14.37 -2.53 -17.10
C HIS A 151 -13.31 -3.19 -16.23
N HIS A 152 -12.55 -4.11 -16.85
CA HIS A 152 -11.35 -4.70 -16.27
C HIS A 152 -10.22 -3.66 -16.33
N ILE A 153 -9.72 -3.26 -15.16
CA ILE A 153 -8.67 -2.23 -15.03
C ILE A 153 -7.38 -2.92 -14.63
N CYS A 154 -6.30 -2.70 -15.38
CA CYS A 154 -4.97 -3.20 -15.03
C CYS A 154 -4.51 -2.70 -13.65
N SER A 155 -3.62 -3.45 -13.00
CA SER A 155 -2.98 -2.98 -11.76
C SER A 155 -2.30 -1.62 -11.98
N GLY A 156 -2.73 -0.61 -11.22
CA GLY A 156 -2.16 0.72 -11.22
C GLY A 156 -1.00 0.85 -10.22
N THR A 157 -0.29 1.97 -10.31
CA THR A 157 0.68 2.42 -9.31
C THR A 157 0.07 3.55 -8.50
N HIS A 158 0.49 4.79 -8.72
CA HIS A 158 0.19 5.87 -7.80
C HIS A 158 -1.22 6.43 -7.92
N ALA A 159 -1.82 6.71 -6.76
CA ALA A 159 -3.08 7.43 -6.65
C ALA A 159 -3.07 8.40 -5.47
N THR A 160 -4.06 9.29 -5.42
CA THR A 160 -4.30 10.13 -4.26
C THR A 160 -5.80 10.30 -4.05
N TRP A 161 -6.19 10.48 -2.79
CA TRP A 161 -7.52 10.90 -2.42
C TRP A 161 -7.58 12.42 -2.32
N ALA A 162 -8.62 13.03 -2.86
CA ALA A 162 -8.94 14.43 -2.67
C ALA A 162 -10.39 14.56 -2.20
N GLN A 163 -10.60 15.22 -1.08
CA GLN A 163 -11.90 15.61 -0.57
C GLN A 163 -12.56 16.61 -1.52
N LYS A 164 -13.89 16.67 -1.47
CA LYS A 164 -14.67 17.60 -2.30
C LYS A 164 -14.22 19.06 -2.13
N ASN A 165 -13.98 19.50 -0.89
CA ASN A 165 -13.55 20.87 -0.59
C ASN A 165 -12.14 21.20 -1.13
N GLU A 166 -11.31 20.21 -1.41
CA GLU A 166 -10.00 20.41 -2.06
C GLU A 166 -10.14 20.59 -3.58
N LEU A 167 -11.24 20.12 -4.15
CA LEU A 167 -11.53 20.21 -5.59
C LEU A 167 -12.42 21.40 -5.95
N THR A 168 -13.23 21.89 -5.02
CA THR A 168 -14.14 23.01 -5.22
C THR A 168 -13.62 24.26 -4.52
N LYS A 169 -13.37 25.33 -5.29
CA LYS A 169 -13.06 26.67 -4.76
C LYS A 169 -14.21 27.28 -3.98
#